data_AF-A0A6J4J6G2-F1
#
_entry.id   AF-A0A6J4J6G2-F1
#
_cell.length_a   1.000
_cell.length_b   1.000
_cell.length_c   1.000
_cell.angle_alpha   90.00
_cell.angle_beta   90.00
_cell.angle_gamma   90.00
#
_symmetry.space_group_name_H-M   'P 1'
#
loop_
_entity.id
_entity.type
_entity.pdbx_description
1 polymer ?
#
loop_
_entity_poly.entity_id
_entity_poly.type
_entity_poly.pdbx_seq_one_letter_code
_entity_poly.pdbx_strand_id
1 'polypeptide(L)'
;MIFFLHIPKTGGQTLATRLASAFPPGRCSVMQADILDADALARLSADHDFFEGHLALGTLRDPPPGLRVMTVVREPVEQIISHYRHILRDARNPLSKLAGAMPPHAFLERFGGEMWNFQARCLVGAMRPPDLADHFRGVEFWLLRHFEECLTRLHWLVPSEKLDEFCLLWAVEAGRRLAQLDLRVNASEPDNVDVPALRRWLRDRPERFAVDSLLWNAARRRYEEWREALVRLDRVTGEPSPGALAWEADGAAVWLLRNWHPPLPREEGLEWAAGPGTFSTLRVRRGGHRVLRFDAMAFFGVRWDRVRLLRQADMSDVPLARSMDDGRHIASYEAELGGSGDEETFVLHGAEDVAVLPANPAALNRPRRAFATRNWRLA
;
A
#
# COMPACT_ATOMS: atom_id res chain seq x y z
N MET A 1 -23.11 -3.95 2.05
CA MET A 1 -22.82 -4.35 0.66
C MET A 1 -21.43 -3.90 0.25
N ILE A 2 -20.79 -4.65 -0.65
CA ILE A 2 -19.45 -4.37 -1.18
C ILE A 2 -19.49 -4.48 -2.71
N PHE A 3 -18.93 -3.48 -3.40
CA PHE A 3 -18.62 -3.57 -4.82
C PHE A 3 -17.12 -3.60 -5.03
N PHE A 4 -16.64 -4.57 -5.80
CA PHE A 4 -15.27 -4.63 -6.26
C PHE A 4 -15.16 -4.05 -7.68
N LEU A 5 -14.62 -2.83 -7.76
CA LEU A 5 -14.21 -2.22 -9.02
C LEU A 5 -13.01 -2.98 -9.56
N HIS A 6 -13.27 -3.91 -10.48
CA HIS A 6 -12.24 -4.73 -11.07
C HIS A 6 -11.43 -3.87 -12.05
N ILE A 7 -10.12 -3.78 -11.84
CA ILE A 7 -9.18 -3.21 -12.80
C ILE A 7 -8.45 -4.38 -13.49
N PRO A 8 -8.48 -4.48 -14.83
CA PRO A 8 -7.81 -5.57 -15.51
C PRO A 8 -6.33 -5.73 -15.15
N LYS A 9 -5.93 -6.99 -14.95
CA LYS A 9 -4.54 -7.44 -14.75
C LYS A 9 -3.90 -7.04 -13.43
N THR A 10 -4.71 -6.74 -12.43
CA THR A 10 -4.25 -6.45 -11.05
C THR A 10 -4.43 -7.64 -10.10
N GLY A 11 -4.87 -8.81 -10.60
CA GLY A 11 -5.18 -9.97 -9.76
C GLY A 11 -6.62 -10.01 -9.24
N GLY A 12 -7.49 -9.15 -9.80
CA GLY A 12 -8.87 -8.99 -9.35
C GLY A 12 -9.71 -10.27 -9.33
N GLN A 13 -9.65 -11.11 -10.38
CA GLN A 13 -10.41 -12.37 -10.41
C GLN A 13 -10.03 -13.34 -9.27
N THR A 14 -8.76 -13.37 -8.87
CA THR A 14 -8.33 -14.14 -7.70
C THR A 14 -8.95 -13.58 -6.44
N LEU A 15 -8.87 -12.26 -6.22
CA LEU A 15 -9.46 -11.63 -5.05
C LEU A 15 -10.98 -11.83 -4.99
N ALA A 16 -11.68 -11.56 -6.09
CA ALA A 16 -13.13 -11.62 -6.15
C ALA A 16 -13.66 -13.02 -5.81
N THR A 17 -13.05 -14.06 -6.40
CA THR A 17 -13.44 -15.44 -6.12
C THR A 17 -13.20 -15.80 -4.64
N ARG A 18 -12.06 -15.38 -4.07
CA ARG A 18 -11.77 -15.59 -2.65
C ARG A 18 -12.80 -14.90 -1.76
N LEU A 19 -13.05 -13.61 -1.97
CA LEU A 19 -14.00 -12.85 -1.16
C LEU A 19 -15.43 -13.35 -1.30
N ALA A 20 -15.86 -13.71 -2.51
CA ALA A 20 -17.19 -14.28 -2.74
C ALA A 20 -17.44 -15.54 -1.91
N SER A 21 -16.40 -16.33 -1.62
CA SER A 21 -16.51 -17.51 -0.76
C SER A 21 -16.89 -17.22 0.70
N ALA A 22 -16.87 -15.95 1.12
CA ALA A 22 -17.28 -15.50 2.46
C ALA A 22 -18.74 -15.01 2.55
N PHE A 23 -19.53 -15.19 1.48
CA PHE A 23 -20.93 -14.78 1.44
C PHE A 23 -21.85 -15.98 1.15
N PRO A 24 -23.13 -15.92 1.56
CA PRO A 24 -24.08 -16.97 1.26
C PRO A 24 -24.24 -17.22 -0.25
N PRO A 25 -24.51 -18.46 -0.67
CA PRO A 25 -24.84 -18.76 -2.07
C PRO A 25 -25.96 -17.86 -2.59
N GLY A 26 -25.82 -17.36 -3.82
CA GLY A 26 -26.79 -16.44 -4.43
C GLY A 26 -26.73 -14.99 -3.94
N ARG A 27 -25.90 -14.67 -2.93
CA ARG A 27 -25.64 -13.29 -2.47
C ARG A 27 -24.38 -12.68 -3.08
N CYS A 28 -23.76 -13.37 -4.03
CA CYS A 28 -22.59 -12.91 -4.76
C CYS A 28 -22.75 -12.94 -6.27
N SER A 29 -22.14 -11.96 -6.93
CA SER A 29 -21.99 -11.93 -8.39
C SER A 29 -20.54 -11.66 -8.77
N VAL A 30 -19.85 -12.69 -9.24
CA VAL A 30 -18.46 -12.60 -9.72
C VAL A 30 -18.36 -12.98 -11.18
N MET A 31 -17.27 -12.55 -11.84
CA MET A 31 -17.05 -12.77 -13.27
C MET A 31 -18.12 -12.15 -14.17
N GLN A 32 -18.76 -11.06 -13.71
CA GLN A 32 -19.78 -10.38 -14.50
C GLN A 32 -19.18 -9.62 -15.68
N ALA A 33 -20.02 -9.41 -16.69
CA ALA A 33 -19.76 -8.49 -17.79
C ALA A 33 -19.77 -7.02 -17.29
N ASP A 34 -19.49 -6.09 -18.20
CA ASP A 34 -19.42 -4.67 -17.89
C ASP A 34 -20.77 -4.12 -17.36
N ILE A 35 -20.71 -3.32 -16.30
CA ILE A 35 -21.87 -2.62 -15.73
C ILE A 35 -21.97 -1.25 -16.43
N LEU A 36 -22.97 -1.16 -17.31
CA LEU A 36 -23.05 -0.09 -18.32
C LEU A 36 -23.60 1.23 -17.79
N ASP A 37 -24.35 1.21 -16.69
CA ASP A 37 -25.01 2.40 -16.13
C ASP A 37 -25.28 2.27 -14.62
N ALA A 38 -25.73 3.38 -14.02
CA ALA A 38 -26.04 3.46 -12.60
C ALA A 38 -27.25 2.60 -12.20
N ASP A 39 -28.22 2.39 -13.09
CA ASP A 39 -29.39 1.57 -12.80
C ASP A 39 -29.02 0.08 -12.70
N ALA A 40 -28.13 -0.39 -13.57
CA ALA A 40 -27.56 -1.73 -13.49
C ALA A 40 -26.77 -1.92 -12.20
N LEU A 41 -25.96 -0.92 -11.81
CA LEU A 41 -25.25 -0.92 -10.53
C LEU A 41 -26.25 -1.00 -9.35
N ALA A 42 -27.32 -0.21 -9.38
CA ALA A 42 -28.34 -0.19 -8.33
C ALA A 42 -29.09 -1.53 -8.22
N ARG A 43 -29.44 -2.16 -9.34
CA ARG A 43 -30.07 -3.51 -9.35
C ARG A 43 -29.14 -4.56 -8.73
N LEU A 44 -27.89 -4.62 -9.18
CA LEU A 44 -26.90 -5.56 -8.62
C LEU A 44 -26.71 -5.33 -7.12
N SER A 45 -26.70 -4.07 -6.71
CA SER A 45 -26.61 -3.63 -5.33
C SER A 45 -27.80 -4.06 -4.46
N ALA A 46 -29.01 -4.13 -5.01
CA ALA A 46 -30.18 -4.61 -4.26
C ALA A 46 -30.12 -6.13 -4.06
N ASP A 47 -29.61 -6.86 -5.07
CA ASP A 47 -29.68 -8.31 -5.13
C ASP A 47 -28.49 -9.02 -4.46
N HIS A 48 -27.34 -8.34 -4.31
CA HIS A 48 -26.09 -8.96 -3.86
C HIS A 48 -25.44 -8.23 -2.69
N ASP A 49 -24.79 -9.00 -1.81
CA ASP A 49 -23.99 -8.46 -0.71
C ASP A 49 -22.55 -8.15 -1.15
N PHE A 50 -22.06 -8.87 -2.16
CA PHE A 50 -20.77 -8.68 -2.81
C PHE A 50 -20.89 -8.92 -4.32
N PHE A 51 -20.38 -7.99 -5.12
CA PHE A 51 -20.30 -8.19 -6.57
C PHE A 51 -19.10 -7.46 -7.16
N GLU A 52 -18.64 -7.92 -8.32
CA GLU A 52 -17.55 -7.30 -9.07
C GLU A 52 -17.93 -7.00 -10.51
N GLY A 53 -17.23 -6.06 -11.13
CA GLY A 53 -17.38 -5.76 -12.54
C GLY A 53 -16.47 -4.63 -13.00
N HIS A 54 -16.33 -4.48 -14.31
CA HIS A 54 -15.83 -3.24 -14.90
C HIS A 54 -16.99 -2.26 -15.05
N LEU A 55 -16.71 -0.97 -14.94
CA LEU A 55 -17.73 0.07 -15.04
C LEU A 55 -17.56 0.89 -16.30
N ALA A 56 -18.67 1.25 -16.91
CA ALA A 56 -18.72 2.38 -17.83
C ALA A 56 -18.38 3.70 -17.11
N LEU A 57 -18.08 4.73 -17.90
CA LEU A 57 -17.66 6.02 -17.37
C LEU A 57 -18.78 6.68 -16.57
N GLY A 58 -18.47 7.08 -15.34
CA GLY A 58 -19.39 7.79 -14.45
C GLY A 58 -20.43 6.93 -13.75
N THR A 59 -20.42 5.60 -13.90
CA THR A 59 -21.38 4.70 -13.25
C THR A 59 -21.33 4.80 -11.71
N LEU A 60 -20.18 5.09 -11.12
CA LEU A 60 -19.99 5.36 -9.69
C LEU A 60 -20.04 6.85 -9.33
N ARG A 61 -20.56 7.73 -10.19
CA ARG A 61 -20.71 9.14 -9.82
C ARG A 61 -21.56 9.28 -8.56
N ASP A 62 -22.70 8.61 -8.54
CA ASP A 62 -23.70 8.65 -7.47
C ASP A 62 -24.00 7.21 -6.99
N PRO A 63 -23.14 6.62 -6.14
CA PRO A 63 -23.25 5.22 -5.75
C PRO A 63 -24.48 4.99 -4.86
N PRO A 64 -25.09 3.80 -4.93
CA PRO A 64 -26.15 3.40 -4.01
C PRO A 64 -25.77 3.62 -2.53
N PRO A 65 -26.70 4.04 -1.66
CA PRO A 65 -26.43 4.25 -0.25
C PRO A 65 -25.82 3.00 0.42
N GLY A 66 -24.77 3.21 1.22
CA GLY A 66 -24.09 2.12 1.94
C GLY A 66 -23.22 1.21 1.06
N LEU A 67 -23.04 1.53 -0.23
CA LEU A 67 -22.11 0.82 -1.10
C LEU A 67 -20.66 1.12 -0.71
N ARG A 68 -19.95 0.10 -0.24
CA ARG A 68 -18.51 0.18 0.01
C ARG A 68 -17.75 -0.28 -1.22
N VAL A 69 -16.95 0.61 -1.79
CA VAL A 69 -16.16 0.32 -2.99
C VAL A 69 -14.77 -0.16 -2.60
N MET A 70 -14.32 -1.26 -3.21
CA MET A 70 -12.93 -1.70 -3.17
C MET A 70 -12.35 -1.78 -4.56
N THR A 71 -11.03 -1.67 -4.65
CA THR A 71 -10.29 -1.99 -5.88
C THR A 71 -8.90 -2.54 -5.57
N VAL A 72 -8.30 -3.19 -6.57
CA VAL A 72 -6.94 -3.70 -6.52
C VAL A 72 -6.14 -3.03 -7.62
N VAL A 73 -4.97 -2.55 -7.26
CA VAL A 73 -4.01 -1.95 -8.18
C VAL A 73 -2.70 -2.72 -8.13
N ARG A 74 -1.94 -2.68 -9.20
CA ARG A 74 -0.67 -3.38 -9.36
C ARG A 74 0.41 -2.37 -9.71
N GLU A 75 1.65 -2.72 -9.40
CA GLU A 75 2.80 -1.94 -9.85
C GLU A 75 2.68 -1.70 -11.37
N PRO A 76 2.77 -0.43 -11.84
CA PRO A 76 2.33 -0.10 -13.20
C PRO A 76 3.09 -0.85 -14.30
N VAL A 77 4.40 -1.05 -14.15
CA VAL A 77 5.22 -1.80 -15.11
C VAL A 77 4.78 -3.25 -15.18
N GLU A 78 4.56 -3.91 -14.04
CA GLU A 78 4.07 -5.29 -13.99
C GLU A 78 2.64 -5.42 -14.54
N GLN A 79 1.80 -4.39 -14.34
CA GLN A 79 0.44 -4.34 -14.90
C GLN A 79 0.48 -4.24 -16.44
N ILE A 80 1.29 -3.32 -16.99
CA ILE A 80 1.47 -3.14 -18.44
C ILE A 80 2.00 -4.42 -19.09
N ILE A 81 3.03 -5.03 -18.50
CA ILE A 81 3.59 -6.31 -19.00
C ILE A 81 2.51 -7.40 -18.98
N SER A 82 1.75 -7.50 -17.90
CA SER A 82 0.66 -8.48 -17.78
C SER A 82 -0.47 -8.22 -18.78
N HIS A 83 -0.74 -6.96 -19.13
CA HIS A 83 -1.72 -6.59 -20.13
C HIS A 83 -1.24 -6.93 -21.54
N TYR A 84 -0.01 -6.54 -21.89
CA TYR A 84 0.62 -6.92 -23.16
C TYR A 84 0.61 -8.43 -23.38
N ARG A 85 1.06 -9.21 -22.39
CA ARG A 85 1.08 -10.69 -22.49
C ARG A 85 -0.33 -11.27 -22.61
N HIS A 86 -1.34 -10.62 -22.04
CA HIS A 86 -2.72 -11.04 -22.26
C HIS A 86 -3.20 -10.78 -23.69
N ILE A 87 -2.91 -9.61 -24.27
CA ILE A 87 -3.23 -9.32 -25.68
C ILE A 87 -2.54 -10.33 -26.59
N LEU A 88 -1.27 -10.64 -26.32
CA LEU A 88 -0.50 -11.62 -27.08
C LEU A 88 -1.18 -13.00 -27.08
N ARG A 89 -1.73 -13.44 -25.94
CA ARG A 89 -2.35 -14.77 -25.79
C ARG A 89 -3.81 -14.84 -26.23
N ASP A 90 -4.59 -13.76 -26.09
CA ASP A 90 -6.01 -13.78 -26.45
C ASP A 90 -6.19 -13.57 -27.95
N ALA A 91 -6.30 -14.67 -28.70
CA ALA A 91 -6.50 -14.64 -30.15
C ALA A 91 -7.78 -13.89 -30.61
N ARG A 92 -8.74 -13.65 -29.71
CA ARG A 92 -9.94 -12.85 -29.99
C ARG A 92 -9.67 -11.35 -29.87
N ASN A 93 -8.58 -10.95 -29.22
CA ASN A 93 -8.18 -9.56 -29.16
C ASN A 93 -7.68 -9.12 -30.55
N PRO A 94 -8.24 -8.04 -31.14
CA PRO A 94 -7.84 -7.57 -32.47
C PRO A 94 -6.34 -7.25 -32.61
N LEU A 95 -5.69 -6.90 -31.51
CA LEU A 95 -4.26 -6.57 -31.47
C LEU A 95 -3.35 -7.78 -31.26
N SER A 96 -3.88 -8.98 -31.02
CA SER A 96 -3.08 -10.18 -30.74
C SER A 96 -2.09 -10.51 -31.87
N LYS A 97 -2.56 -10.52 -33.12
CA LYS A 97 -1.71 -10.76 -34.30
C LYS A 97 -0.62 -9.71 -34.44
N LEU A 98 -0.93 -8.44 -34.16
CA LEU A 98 0.03 -7.35 -34.23
C LEU A 98 1.06 -7.45 -33.10
N ALA A 99 0.64 -7.79 -31.89
CA ALA A 99 1.53 -8.02 -30.75
C ALA A 99 2.52 -9.17 -31.02
N GLY A 100 2.08 -10.24 -31.69
CA GLY A 100 2.96 -11.35 -32.08
C GLY A 100 3.90 -11.05 -33.25
N ALA A 101 3.60 -10.03 -34.07
CA ALA A 101 4.34 -9.72 -35.29
C ALA A 101 5.48 -8.70 -35.09
N MET A 102 5.64 -8.12 -33.90
CA MET A 102 6.65 -7.10 -33.63
C MET A 102 7.28 -7.24 -32.25
N PRO A 103 8.48 -6.69 -32.02
CA PRO A 103 9.06 -6.64 -30.69
C PRO A 103 8.16 -5.89 -29.69
N PRO A 104 8.10 -6.29 -28.40
CA PRO A 104 7.20 -5.70 -27.42
C PRO A 104 7.28 -4.17 -27.30
N HIS A 105 8.48 -3.60 -27.36
CA HIS A 105 8.67 -2.14 -27.27
C HIS A 105 8.07 -1.42 -28.49
N ALA A 106 8.20 -1.97 -29.70
CA ALA A 106 7.63 -1.40 -30.91
C ALA A 106 6.09 -1.46 -30.87
N PHE A 107 5.54 -2.55 -30.34
CA PHE A 107 4.10 -2.66 -30.10
C PHE A 107 3.60 -1.58 -29.14
N LEU A 108 4.28 -1.41 -28.00
CA LEU A 108 3.86 -0.44 -26.98
C LEU A 108 4.02 1.01 -27.44
N GLU A 109 5.04 1.37 -28.21
CA GLU A 109 5.14 2.73 -28.78
C GLU A 109 3.98 3.04 -29.72
N ARG A 110 3.48 2.04 -30.46
CA ARG A 110 2.42 2.23 -31.45
C ARG A 110 1.00 2.09 -30.88
N PHE A 111 0.80 1.17 -29.95
CA PHE A 111 -0.52 0.77 -29.45
C PHE A 111 -0.67 0.86 -27.93
N GLY A 112 0.38 1.26 -27.21
CA GLY A 112 0.38 1.30 -25.75
C GLY A 112 -0.44 2.44 -25.14
N GLY A 113 -0.97 3.37 -25.95
CA GLY A 113 -1.77 4.51 -25.49
C GLY A 113 -2.90 4.13 -24.52
N GLU A 114 -3.55 2.99 -24.76
CA GLU A 114 -4.63 2.50 -23.89
C GLU A 114 -4.12 1.85 -22.60
N MET A 115 -2.86 1.42 -22.54
CA MET A 115 -2.22 0.85 -21.35
C MET A 115 -1.60 1.91 -20.44
N TRP A 116 -1.38 3.12 -20.96
CA TRP A 116 -0.85 4.25 -20.21
C TRP A 116 -1.86 4.79 -19.20
N ASN A 117 -1.41 4.94 -17.95
CA ASN A 117 -2.23 5.34 -16.81
C ASN A 117 -3.56 4.57 -16.72
N PHE A 118 -3.57 3.31 -17.15
CA PHE A 118 -4.79 2.55 -17.34
C PHE A 118 -5.57 2.35 -16.04
N GLN A 119 -4.87 2.09 -14.94
CA GLN A 119 -5.51 1.84 -13.65
C GLN A 119 -6.19 3.12 -13.11
N ALA A 120 -5.52 4.26 -13.23
CA ALA A 120 -6.07 5.56 -12.90
C ALA A 120 -7.25 5.92 -13.82
N ARG A 121 -7.17 5.62 -15.12
CA ARG A 121 -8.29 5.80 -16.06
C ARG A 121 -9.51 4.97 -15.69
N CYS A 122 -9.33 3.72 -15.29
CA CYS A 122 -10.43 2.89 -14.79
C CYS A 122 -11.05 3.48 -13.52
N LEU A 123 -10.22 3.86 -12.54
CA LEU A 123 -10.68 4.40 -11.26
C LEU A 123 -11.40 5.74 -11.41
N VAL A 124 -10.73 6.72 -12.03
CA VAL A 124 -11.29 8.06 -12.22
C VAL A 124 -12.46 8.00 -13.20
N GLY A 125 -12.32 7.24 -14.29
CA GLY A 125 -13.38 7.05 -15.29
C GLY A 125 -14.66 6.52 -14.68
N ALA A 126 -14.59 5.54 -13.79
CA ALA A 126 -15.76 5.00 -13.09
C ALA A 126 -16.54 6.07 -12.31
N MET A 127 -15.88 7.11 -11.78
CA MET A 127 -16.47 8.08 -10.86
C MET A 127 -16.75 9.46 -11.49
N ARG A 128 -15.92 9.87 -12.45
CA ARG A 128 -15.86 11.21 -13.03
C ARG A 128 -15.61 11.09 -14.54
N PRO A 129 -16.64 10.98 -15.40
CA PRO A 129 -16.40 10.95 -16.84
C PRO A 129 -15.78 12.29 -17.29
N PRO A 130 -14.89 12.28 -18.30
CA PRO A 130 -14.27 13.51 -18.78
C PRO A 130 -15.31 14.46 -19.35
N ASP A 131 -15.16 15.75 -19.05
CA ASP A 131 -15.92 16.80 -19.71
C ASP A 131 -15.22 17.31 -20.99
N LEU A 132 -15.84 18.26 -21.70
CA LEU A 132 -15.26 18.82 -22.92
C LEU A 132 -13.91 19.52 -22.65
N ALA A 133 -13.75 20.20 -21.51
CA ALA A 133 -12.52 20.89 -21.17
C ALA A 133 -11.39 19.90 -20.85
N ASP A 134 -11.72 18.77 -20.23
CA ASP A 134 -10.81 17.66 -19.98
C ASP A 134 -10.27 17.06 -21.29
N HIS A 135 -11.12 16.88 -22.30
CA HIS A 135 -10.69 16.42 -23.63
C HIS A 135 -9.68 17.38 -24.28
N PHE A 136 -9.87 18.69 -24.14
CA PHE A 136 -8.92 19.67 -24.68
C PHE A 136 -7.59 19.73 -23.92
N ARG A 137 -7.59 19.45 -22.62
CA ARG A 137 -6.39 19.51 -21.76
C ARG A 137 -5.60 18.21 -21.72
N GLY A 138 -6.19 17.10 -22.16
CA GLY A 138 -5.57 15.79 -22.18
C GLY A 138 -5.95 14.93 -20.98
N VAL A 139 -5.78 13.62 -21.15
CA VAL A 139 -6.21 12.61 -20.18
C VAL A 139 -5.46 12.74 -18.85
N GLU A 140 -4.17 13.06 -18.87
CA GLU A 140 -3.37 13.21 -17.65
C GLU A 140 -3.86 14.36 -16.77
N PHE A 141 -4.29 15.47 -17.38
CA PHE A 141 -4.85 16.61 -16.65
C PHE A 141 -6.15 16.20 -15.95
N TRP A 142 -7.07 15.56 -16.69
CA TRP A 142 -8.32 15.04 -16.14
C TRP A 142 -8.08 14.07 -14.98
N LEU A 143 -7.16 13.12 -15.17
CA LEU A 143 -6.81 12.16 -14.13
C LEU A 143 -6.33 12.88 -12.87
N LEU A 144 -5.32 13.74 -12.97
CA LEU A 144 -4.73 14.44 -11.82
C LEU A 144 -5.74 15.34 -11.10
N ARG A 145 -6.61 16.02 -11.85
CA ARG A 145 -7.65 16.91 -11.32
C ARG A 145 -8.62 16.19 -10.38
N HIS A 146 -8.99 14.95 -10.71
CA HIS A 146 -10.01 14.18 -9.98
C HIS A 146 -9.42 13.07 -9.10
N PHE A 147 -8.10 12.88 -9.15
CA PHE A 147 -7.43 11.73 -8.55
C PHE A 147 -7.68 11.61 -7.04
N GLU A 148 -7.37 12.66 -6.27
CA GLU A 148 -7.48 12.64 -4.82
C GLU A 148 -8.93 12.45 -4.37
N GLU A 149 -9.85 13.17 -5.00
CA GLU A 149 -11.29 13.06 -4.75
C GLU A 149 -11.76 11.60 -4.93
N CYS A 150 -11.44 10.98 -6.06
CA CYS A 150 -11.80 9.58 -6.34
C CYS A 150 -11.18 8.60 -5.33
N LEU A 151 -9.95 8.83 -4.87
CA LEU A 151 -9.31 7.99 -3.84
C LEU A 151 -10.09 8.01 -2.53
N THR A 152 -10.60 9.16 -2.09
CA THR A 152 -11.35 9.26 -0.81
C THR A 152 -12.63 8.41 -0.80
N ARG A 153 -13.14 8.04 -1.99
CA ARG A 153 -14.37 7.26 -2.15
C ARG A 153 -14.15 5.74 -2.05
N LEU A 154 -12.90 5.30 -2.04
CA LEU A 154 -12.55 3.89 -1.87
C LEU A 154 -12.51 3.53 -0.38
N HIS A 155 -13.21 2.45 -0.02
CA HIS A 155 -13.13 1.88 1.33
C HIS A 155 -11.88 1.01 1.48
N TRP A 156 -11.58 0.17 0.47
CA TRP A 156 -10.32 -0.57 0.39
C TRP A 156 -9.60 -0.31 -0.92
N LEU A 157 -8.31 -0.04 -0.84
CA LEU A 157 -7.42 0.12 -1.98
C LEU A 157 -6.20 -0.78 -1.77
N VAL A 158 -6.13 -1.86 -2.54
CA VAL A 158 -5.25 -2.99 -2.23
C VAL A 158 -4.15 -3.12 -3.29
N PRO A 159 -2.85 -3.14 -2.90
CA PRO A 159 -1.78 -3.53 -3.81
C PRO A 159 -1.86 -5.03 -4.14
N SER A 160 -1.68 -5.38 -5.40
CA SER A 160 -1.78 -6.77 -5.89
C SER A 160 -0.82 -7.75 -5.20
N GLU A 161 0.34 -7.27 -4.77
CA GLU A 161 1.34 -8.03 -4.02
C GLU A 161 0.93 -8.33 -2.57
N LYS A 162 -0.19 -7.75 -2.11
CA LYS A 162 -0.74 -7.92 -0.77
C LYS A 162 -2.03 -8.73 -0.74
N LEU A 163 -2.48 -9.30 -1.86
CA LEU A 163 -3.78 -9.99 -1.93
C LEU A 163 -3.93 -11.15 -0.93
N ASP A 164 -2.88 -11.96 -0.74
CA ASP A 164 -2.89 -13.10 0.18
C ASP A 164 -3.10 -12.60 1.64
N GLU A 165 -2.35 -11.58 2.07
CA GLU A 165 -2.46 -10.95 3.39
C GLU A 165 -3.80 -10.21 3.55
N PHE A 166 -4.22 -9.45 2.53
CA PHE A 166 -5.48 -8.70 2.52
C PHE A 166 -6.68 -9.60 2.79
N CYS A 167 -6.79 -10.76 2.14
CA CYS A 167 -7.90 -11.68 2.35
C CYS A 167 -8.02 -12.10 3.82
N LEU A 168 -6.90 -12.44 4.47
CA LEU A 168 -6.87 -12.85 5.87
C LEU A 168 -7.30 -11.72 6.79
N LEU A 169 -6.75 -10.52 6.59
CA LEU A 169 -7.05 -9.34 7.40
C LEU A 169 -8.50 -8.88 7.19
N TRP A 170 -8.97 -8.87 5.95
CA TRP A 170 -10.35 -8.53 5.64
C TRP A 170 -11.34 -9.50 6.29
N ALA A 171 -11.03 -10.80 6.33
CA ALA A 171 -11.85 -11.80 7.02
C ALA A 171 -12.00 -11.49 8.52
N VAL A 172 -10.91 -11.07 9.17
CA VAL A 172 -10.91 -10.62 10.57
C VAL A 172 -11.71 -9.32 10.76
N GLU A 173 -11.48 -8.33 9.89
CA GLU A 173 -12.20 -7.06 9.91
C GLU A 173 -13.72 -7.27 9.74
N ALA A 174 -14.11 -8.06 8.75
CA ALA A 174 -15.49 -8.31 8.40
C ALA A 174 -16.20 -9.33 9.30
N GLY A 175 -15.46 -10.03 10.18
CA GLY A 175 -16.00 -11.12 10.99
C GLY A 175 -16.51 -12.29 10.15
N ARG A 176 -15.84 -12.60 9.03
CA ARG A 176 -16.25 -13.62 8.06
C ARG A 176 -15.18 -14.69 7.89
N ARG A 177 -15.59 -15.90 7.55
CA ARG A 177 -14.67 -16.99 7.19
C ARG A 177 -14.57 -17.09 5.67
N LEU A 178 -13.36 -17.27 5.16
CA LEU A 178 -13.10 -17.53 3.74
C LEU A 178 -12.95 -19.03 3.52
N ALA A 179 -13.65 -19.59 2.53
CA ALA A 179 -13.55 -21.01 2.23
C ALA A 179 -12.41 -21.34 1.24
N GLN A 180 -11.90 -20.35 0.51
CA GLN A 180 -10.97 -20.56 -0.61
C GLN A 180 -9.68 -19.72 -0.49
N LEU A 181 -9.00 -19.72 0.66
CA LEU A 181 -7.84 -18.85 0.91
C LEU A 181 -6.70 -19.01 -0.11
N ASP A 182 -6.39 -20.24 -0.51
CA ASP A 182 -5.22 -20.53 -1.36
C ASP A 182 -5.53 -20.51 -2.86
N LEU A 183 -6.77 -20.23 -3.26
CA LEU A 183 -7.15 -20.26 -4.67
C LEU A 183 -6.36 -19.21 -5.45
N ARG A 184 -5.71 -19.62 -6.54
CA ARG A 184 -5.06 -18.71 -7.49
C ARG A 184 -5.69 -18.90 -8.86
N VAL A 185 -6.22 -17.83 -9.42
CA VAL A 185 -6.83 -17.82 -10.74
C VAL A 185 -5.82 -17.27 -11.76
N ASN A 186 -5.71 -17.92 -12.91
CA ASN A 186 -4.85 -17.52 -14.05
C ASN A 186 -3.34 -17.50 -13.76
N ALA A 187 -2.76 -18.63 -13.37
CA ALA A 187 -1.32 -18.82 -13.53
C ALA A 187 -0.98 -18.74 -15.04
N SER A 188 -0.19 -17.75 -15.43
CA SER A 188 0.21 -17.59 -16.82
C SER A 188 1.28 -18.61 -17.19
N GLU A 189 1.10 -19.31 -18.30
CA GLU A 189 2.15 -20.14 -18.88
C GLU A 189 3.36 -19.28 -19.30
N PRO A 190 4.57 -19.87 -19.34
CA PRO A 190 5.73 -19.22 -19.93
C PRO A 190 5.45 -18.81 -21.37
N ASP A 191 5.92 -17.64 -21.78
CA ASP A 191 5.96 -17.23 -23.18
C ASP A 191 7.35 -16.70 -23.55
N ASN A 192 7.56 -16.47 -24.84
CA ASN A 192 8.87 -16.08 -25.38
C ASN A 192 9.18 -14.59 -25.20
N VAL A 193 8.44 -13.87 -24.35
CA VAL A 193 8.68 -12.44 -24.11
C VAL A 193 9.90 -12.28 -23.22
N ASP A 194 10.89 -11.50 -23.68
CA ASP A 194 12.00 -11.04 -22.82
C ASP A 194 11.48 -9.99 -21.82
N VAL A 195 10.88 -10.50 -20.74
CA VAL A 195 10.30 -9.68 -19.67
C VAL A 195 11.35 -8.79 -19.00
N PRO A 196 12.59 -9.24 -18.69
CA PRO A 196 13.64 -8.36 -18.18
C PRO A 196 13.95 -7.16 -19.09
N ALA A 197 14.09 -7.37 -20.41
CA ALA A 197 14.33 -6.28 -21.35
C ALA A 197 13.14 -5.31 -21.43
N LEU A 198 11.92 -5.83 -21.54
CA LEU A 198 10.71 -5.02 -21.58
C LEU A 198 10.51 -4.18 -20.30
N ARG A 199 10.75 -4.79 -19.14
CA ARG A 199 10.68 -4.10 -17.84
C ARG A 199 11.67 -2.95 -17.76
N ARG A 200 12.91 -3.14 -18.21
CA ARG A 200 13.92 -2.07 -18.27
C ARG A 200 13.45 -0.93 -19.16
N TRP A 201 13.00 -1.26 -20.37
CA TRP A 201 12.49 -0.29 -21.33
C TRP A 201 11.33 0.56 -20.80
N LEU A 202 10.40 -0.05 -20.06
CA LEU A 202 9.29 0.65 -19.39
C LEU A 202 9.78 1.55 -18.25
N ARG A 203 10.72 1.07 -17.43
CA ARG A 203 11.28 1.85 -16.31
C ARG A 203 12.06 3.08 -16.77
N ASP A 204 12.58 3.07 -17.99
CA ASP A 204 13.24 4.22 -18.61
C ASP A 204 12.23 5.27 -19.13
N ARG A 205 10.91 5.00 -19.04
CA ARG A 205 9.80 5.87 -19.51
C ARG A 205 8.70 6.04 -18.47
N PRO A 206 9.02 6.46 -17.23
CA PRO A 206 8.04 6.55 -16.14
C PRO A 206 6.91 7.55 -16.43
N GLU A 207 7.12 8.53 -17.32
CA GLU A 207 6.12 9.52 -17.72
C GLU A 207 4.87 8.91 -18.37
N ARG A 208 4.99 7.73 -18.99
CA ARG A 208 3.88 7.02 -19.64
C ARG A 208 2.85 6.45 -18.64
N PHE A 209 3.23 6.32 -17.37
CA PHE A 209 2.38 5.73 -16.32
C PHE A 209 2.56 6.45 -14.98
N ALA A 210 2.83 7.76 -15.03
CA ALA A 210 3.10 8.57 -13.85
C ALA A 210 1.93 8.60 -12.87
N VAL A 211 0.69 8.69 -13.35
CA VAL A 211 -0.50 8.71 -12.48
C VAL A 211 -0.77 7.34 -11.88
N ASP A 212 -0.57 6.27 -12.64
CA ASP A 212 -0.63 4.90 -12.10
C ASP A 212 0.43 4.67 -11.03
N SER A 213 1.61 5.29 -11.16
CA SER A 213 2.64 5.25 -10.11
C SER A 213 2.18 5.95 -8.83
N LEU A 214 1.50 7.10 -8.95
CA LEU A 214 0.88 7.77 -7.80
C LEU A 214 -0.20 6.89 -7.15
N LEU A 215 -1.05 6.24 -7.96
CA LEU A 215 -2.09 5.32 -7.52
C LEU A 215 -1.52 4.13 -6.76
N TRP A 216 -0.49 3.48 -7.30
CA TRP A 216 0.14 2.34 -6.65
C TRP A 216 0.81 2.75 -5.33
N ASN A 217 1.48 3.89 -5.28
CA ASN A 217 2.05 4.41 -4.03
C ASN A 217 0.97 4.75 -2.99
N ALA A 218 -0.13 5.37 -3.40
CA ALA A 218 -1.28 5.65 -2.54
C ALA A 218 -1.90 4.35 -1.99
N ALA A 219 -2.01 3.31 -2.83
CA ALA A 219 -2.49 2.01 -2.42
C ALA A 219 -1.61 1.35 -1.37
N ARG A 220 -0.29 1.36 -1.59
CA ARG A 220 0.66 0.81 -0.61
C ARG A 220 0.56 1.52 0.72
N ARG A 221 0.57 2.86 0.73
CA ARG A 221 0.44 3.63 1.96
C ARG A 221 -0.87 3.33 2.69
N ARG A 222 -2.02 3.45 2.01
CA ARG A 222 -3.34 3.23 2.63
C ARG A 222 -3.54 1.80 3.11
N TYR A 223 -3.02 0.82 2.38
CA TYR A 223 -3.07 -0.58 2.79
C TYR A 223 -2.27 -0.82 4.07
N GLU A 224 -1.05 -0.28 4.15
CA GLU A 224 -0.20 -0.41 5.34
C GLU A 224 -0.85 0.29 6.56
N GLU A 225 -1.42 1.49 6.37
CA GLU A 225 -2.19 2.19 7.41
C GLU A 225 -3.39 1.35 7.91
N TRP A 226 -4.17 0.78 6.98
CA TRP A 226 -5.30 -0.09 7.32
C TRP A 226 -4.85 -1.37 8.03
N ARG A 227 -3.81 -2.03 7.51
CA ARG A 227 -3.23 -3.22 8.13
C ARG A 227 -2.78 -2.92 9.55
N GLU A 228 -2.02 -1.85 9.74
CA GLU A 228 -1.54 -1.45 11.06
C GLU A 228 -2.72 -1.15 12.00
N ALA A 229 -3.75 -0.43 11.53
CA ALA A 229 -4.94 -0.18 12.34
C ALA A 229 -5.64 -1.47 12.77
N LEU A 230 -5.68 -2.48 11.90
CA LEU A 230 -6.31 -3.76 12.21
C LEU A 230 -5.44 -4.64 13.12
N VAL A 231 -4.13 -4.71 12.86
CA VAL A 231 -3.18 -5.55 13.60
C VAL A 231 -2.87 -4.99 14.99
N ARG A 232 -2.93 -3.67 15.17
CA ARG A 232 -2.72 -3.02 16.47
C ARG A 232 -3.89 -3.13 17.42
N LEU A 233 -5.03 -3.60 16.96
CA LEU A 233 -6.10 -3.95 17.86
C LEU A 233 -5.82 -5.37 18.35
N ASP A 234 -5.03 -5.52 19.43
CA ASP A 234 -5.32 -6.64 20.32
C ASP A 234 -6.72 -6.37 20.88
N ARG A 235 -7.72 -6.96 20.22
CA ARG A 235 -9.13 -6.76 20.59
C ARG A 235 -9.44 -7.29 21.99
N VAL A 236 -8.54 -8.04 22.60
CA VAL A 236 -8.70 -8.60 23.95
C VAL A 236 -8.13 -7.63 25.00
N THR A 237 -6.96 -7.06 24.76
CA THR A 237 -6.25 -6.23 25.77
C THR A 237 -6.33 -4.72 25.52
N GLY A 238 -6.61 -4.29 24.29
CA GLY A 238 -6.49 -2.89 23.86
C GLY A 238 -5.04 -2.43 23.66
N GLU A 239 -4.06 -3.33 23.82
CA GLU A 239 -2.64 -3.05 23.59
C GLU A 239 -2.30 -3.03 22.11
N PRO A 240 -1.24 -2.29 21.70
CA PRO A 240 -0.70 -2.41 20.35
C PRO A 240 -0.17 -3.84 20.09
N SER A 241 -0.15 -4.21 18.82
CA SER A 241 0.26 -5.55 18.36
C SER A 241 1.58 -6.04 18.97
N PRO A 242 1.73 -7.33 19.31
CA PRO A 242 3.01 -7.91 19.68
C PRO A 242 4.12 -7.68 18.64
N GLY A 243 3.78 -7.59 17.34
CA GLY A 243 4.76 -7.29 16.28
C GLY A 243 5.31 -5.86 16.31
N ALA A 244 4.63 -4.94 17.01
CA ALA A 244 5.10 -3.59 17.28
C ALA A 244 5.93 -3.51 18.57
N LEU A 245 5.91 -4.54 19.42
CA LEU A 245 6.60 -4.53 20.71
C LEU A 245 8.11 -4.59 20.50
N ALA A 246 8.80 -3.50 20.80
CA ALA A 246 10.25 -3.43 20.74
C ALA A 246 10.92 -3.83 22.06
N TRP A 247 10.21 -3.65 23.18
CA TRP A 247 10.70 -3.99 24.52
C TRP A 247 9.55 -4.08 25.53
N GLU A 248 9.67 -4.98 26.50
CA GLU A 248 8.78 -5.09 27.67
C GLU A 248 9.53 -5.63 28.89
N ALA A 249 9.34 -5.02 30.06
CA ALA A 249 9.76 -5.53 31.37
C ALA A 249 9.01 -4.80 32.50
N ASP A 250 8.74 -5.48 33.62
CA ASP A 250 8.21 -4.87 34.86
C ASP A 250 6.93 -4.02 34.67
N GLY A 251 6.06 -4.43 33.75
CA GLY A 251 4.83 -3.69 33.40
C GLY A 251 5.06 -2.48 32.50
N ALA A 252 6.30 -2.21 32.11
CA ALA A 252 6.69 -1.19 31.16
C ALA A 252 6.89 -1.79 29.76
N ALA A 253 6.62 -1.00 28.72
CA ALA A 253 6.71 -1.48 27.35
C ALA A 253 6.91 -0.33 26.35
N VAL A 254 7.54 -0.65 25.22
CA VAL A 254 7.76 0.26 24.09
C VAL A 254 7.22 -0.40 22.83
N TRP A 255 6.27 0.27 22.18
CA TRP A 255 5.71 -0.16 20.89
C TRP A 255 6.08 0.82 19.78
N LEU A 256 6.63 0.31 18.69
CA LEU A 256 6.92 1.07 17.48
C LEU A 256 5.69 1.02 16.59
N LEU A 257 5.07 2.19 16.50
CA LEU A 257 3.74 2.38 15.96
C LEU A 257 3.82 2.73 14.48
N ARG A 258 3.41 3.96 14.10
CA ARG A 258 3.22 4.31 12.68
C ARG A 258 4.56 4.58 12.02
N ASN A 259 4.64 4.27 10.73
CA ASN A 259 5.79 4.63 9.91
C ASN A 259 7.08 3.92 10.35
N TRP A 260 6.92 2.65 10.70
CA TRP A 260 7.99 1.70 10.96
C TRP A 260 7.83 0.52 10.01
N HIS A 261 8.93 0.08 9.41
CA HIS A 261 8.98 -1.18 8.70
C HIS A 261 8.92 -2.36 9.69
N PRO A 262 8.44 -3.53 9.25
CA PRO A 262 8.49 -4.74 10.07
C PRO A 262 9.91 -5.02 10.59
N PRO A 263 10.07 -5.54 11.83
CA PRO A 263 11.38 -5.82 12.39
C PRO A 263 12.15 -6.82 11.55
N LEU A 264 13.45 -6.56 11.39
CA LEU A 264 14.40 -7.47 10.78
C LEU A 264 15.20 -8.17 11.89
N PRO A 265 15.26 -9.51 11.91
CA PRO A 265 16.13 -10.22 12.84
C PRO A 265 17.60 -10.00 12.48
N ARG A 266 18.42 -9.70 13.49
CA ARG A 266 19.87 -9.54 13.46
C ARG A 266 20.51 -10.43 14.53
N GLU A 267 21.83 -10.61 14.48
CA GLU A 267 22.56 -11.37 15.49
C GLU A 267 22.41 -10.77 16.90
N GLU A 268 22.30 -9.45 17.00
CA GLU A 268 22.19 -8.72 18.28
C GLU A 268 20.73 -8.45 18.71
N GLY A 269 19.73 -8.99 18.00
CA GLY A 269 18.31 -8.80 18.31
C GLY A 269 17.48 -8.32 17.11
N LEU A 270 16.42 -7.57 17.37
CA LEU A 270 15.55 -7.03 16.33
C LEU A 270 15.98 -5.60 15.95
N GLU A 271 15.85 -5.28 14.67
CA GLU A 271 16.11 -3.95 14.10
C GLU A 271 14.85 -3.43 13.40
N TRP A 272 14.48 -2.18 13.67
CA TRP A 272 13.32 -1.53 13.06
C TRP A 272 13.73 -0.30 12.28
N ALA A 273 13.42 -0.27 10.98
CA ALA A 273 13.66 0.89 10.14
C ALA A 273 12.45 1.85 10.17
N ALA A 274 12.71 3.14 10.40
CA ALA A 274 11.74 4.21 10.23
C ALA A 274 11.49 4.50 8.74
N GLY A 275 10.30 5.01 8.40
CA GLY A 275 9.89 5.40 7.04
C GLY A 275 8.53 4.81 6.62
N PRO A 276 7.90 5.29 5.52
CA PRO A 276 8.36 6.31 4.55
C PRO A 276 8.37 7.79 4.95
N GLY A 277 7.59 8.17 5.94
CA GLY A 277 7.40 9.55 6.37
C GLY A 277 8.53 10.06 7.26
N THR A 278 8.51 11.36 7.53
CA THR A 278 9.46 12.04 8.43
C THR A 278 9.20 11.75 9.91
N PHE A 279 8.01 11.25 10.22
CA PHE A 279 7.51 11.06 11.59
C PHE A 279 7.18 9.59 11.84
N SER A 280 7.92 8.97 12.77
CA SER A 280 7.69 7.60 13.20
C SER A 280 7.17 7.58 14.63
N THR A 281 5.93 7.11 14.80
CA THR A 281 5.25 7.16 16.10
C THR A 281 5.70 5.98 16.95
N LEU A 282 5.83 6.17 18.27
CA LEU A 282 6.00 5.08 19.23
C LEU A 282 5.13 5.33 20.47
N ARG A 283 4.62 4.28 21.10
CA ARG A 283 3.91 4.34 22.38
C ARG A 283 4.80 3.77 23.47
N VAL A 284 4.78 4.41 24.63
CA VAL A 284 5.54 4.00 25.80
C VAL A 284 4.58 3.84 26.96
N ARG A 285 4.63 2.67 27.61
CA ARG A 285 4.11 2.45 28.96
C ARG A 285 5.28 2.39 29.92
N ARG A 286 5.27 3.22 30.95
CA ARG A 286 6.46 3.51 31.75
C ARG A 286 6.67 2.52 32.87
N GLY A 287 5.63 2.02 33.53
CA GLY A 287 5.79 1.10 34.67
C GLY A 287 6.69 1.66 35.77
N GLY A 288 6.73 2.99 35.95
CA GLY A 288 7.63 3.68 36.88
C GLY A 288 8.99 4.09 36.33
N HIS A 289 9.39 3.60 35.15
CA HIS A 289 10.62 4.04 34.48
C HIS A 289 10.49 5.45 33.90
N ARG A 290 11.62 6.17 33.83
CA ARG A 290 11.65 7.57 33.41
C ARG A 290 12.52 7.82 32.20
N VAL A 291 13.36 6.85 31.82
CA VAL A 291 14.37 7.04 30.80
C VAL A 291 14.14 6.07 29.66
N LEU A 292 13.93 6.58 28.45
CA LEU A 292 13.87 5.79 27.22
C LEU A 292 15.23 5.74 26.57
N ARG A 293 15.71 4.53 26.27
CA ARG A 293 16.99 4.31 25.57
C ARG A 293 16.76 3.52 24.30
N PHE A 294 17.50 3.86 23.26
CA PHE A 294 17.59 3.09 22.03
C PHE A 294 18.88 3.44 21.28
N ASP A 295 19.33 2.53 20.43
CA ASP A 295 20.43 2.75 19.50
C ASP A 295 19.88 2.95 18.10
N ALA A 296 20.62 3.65 17.26
CA ALA A 296 20.26 3.80 15.88
C ALA A 296 21.41 3.99 14.91
N MET A 297 21.17 3.54 13.69
CA MET A 297 22.02 3.67 12.53
C MET A 297 21.36 4.62 11.53
N ALA A 298 22.09 5.66 11.13
CA ALA A 298 21.64 6.60 10.12
C ALA A 298 22.24 6.23 8.76
N PHE A 299 21.42 6.21 7.71
CA PHE A 299 21.85 5.83 6.36
C PHE A 299 21.76 7.00 5.38
N PHE A 300 22.73 7.06 4.46
CA PHE A 300 22.75 7.94 3.27
C PHE A 300 22.43 9.43 3.54
N GLY A 301 23.17 10.05 4.45
CA GLY A 301 23.10 11.49 4.70
C GLY A 301 22.01 11.93 5.66
N VAL A 302 21.29 10.98 6.30
CA VAL A 302 20.53 11.27 7.51
C VAL A 302 21.51 11.64 8.62
N ARG A 303 21.30 12.79 9.23
CA ARG A 303 22.07 13.28 10.37
C ARG A 303 21.53 12.72 11.67
N TRP A 304 22.27 11.80 12.29
CA TRP A 304 21.95 11.22 13.59
C TRP A 304 21.75 12.28 14.68
N ASP A 305 22.55 13.34 14.65
CA ASP A 305 22.51 14.45 15.61
C ASP A 305 21.25 15.34 15.47
N ARG A 306 20.48 15.16 14.39
CA ARG A 306 19.23 15.88 14.12
C ARG A 306 17.96 15.09 14.45
N VAL A 307 18.09 13.84 14.88
CA VAL A 307 16.94 13.00 15.25
C VAL A 307 16.32 13.54 16.52
N ARG A 308 15.04 13.93 16.48
CA ARG A 308 14.31 14.47 17.63
C ARG A 308 13.27 13.49 18.13
N LEU A 309 13.00 13.52 19.42
CA LEU A 309 11.87 12.84 20.03
C LEU A 309 10.87 13.91 20.48
N LEU A 310 9.64 13.82 19.99
CA LEU A 310 8.58 14.79 20.23
C LEU A 310 7.41 14.10 20.93
N ARG A 311 6.67 14.82 21.78
CA ARG A 311 5.39 14.34 22.31
C ARG A 311 4.33 14.44 21.23
N GLN A 312 3.54 13.39 21.00
CA GLN A 312 2.55 13.43 19.91
C GLN A 312 1.41 14.44 20.18
N ALA A 313 1.07 14.69 21.44
CA ALA A 313 -0.07 15.53 21.81
C ALA A 313 0.11 17.00 21.40
N ASP A 314 1.32 17.54 21.54
CA ASP A 314 1.63 18.96 21.33
C ASP A 314 2.87 19.21 20.48
N MET A 315 3.52 18.14 19.99
CA MET A 315 4.77 18.18 19.23
C MET A 315 5.94 18.86 19.96
N SER A 316 5.89 18.95 21.29
CA SER A 316 6.97 19.50 22.10
C SER A 316 8.17 18.56 22.15
N ASP A 317 9.38 19.13 22.25
CA ASP A 317 10.61 18.33 22.37
C ASP A 317 10.69 17.61 23.70
N VAL A 318 11.11 16.34 23.62
CA VAL A 318 11.64 15.59 24.76
C VAL A 318 13.16 15.75 24.78
N PRO A 319 13.76 16.17 25.91
CA PRO A 319 15.21 16.23 26.04
C PRO A 319 15.84 14.89 25.67
N LEU A 320 16.78 14.92 24.73
CA LEU A 320 17.39 13.72 24.14
C LEU A 320 18.91 13.87 24.18
N ALA A 321 19.55 13.15 25.12
CA ALA A 321 20.99 12.97 25.13
C ALA A 321 21.39 11.99 24.03
N ARG A 322 22.52 12.26 23.36
CA ARG A 322 22.98 11.48 22.21
C ARG A 322 24.49 11.26 22.29
N SER A 323 24.97 10.10 21.89
CA SER A 323 26.39 9.79 21.75
C SER A 323 26.63 8.90 20.52
N MET A 324 27.72 9.11 19.78
CA MET A 324 28.09 8.29 18.62
C MET A 324 29.23 7.33 18.98
N ASP A 325 29.07 6.06 18.63
CA ASP A 325 30.18 5.11 18.50
C ASP A 325 30.68 5.15 17.05
N ASP A 326 31.78 5.89 16.83
CA ASP A 326 32.38 6.07 15.51
C ASP A 326 32.88 4.75 14.90
N GLY A 327 33.26 3.77 15.73
CA GLY A 327 33.76 2.48 15.25
C GLY A 327 32.65 1.60 14.67
N ARG A 328 31.42 1.76 15.14
CA ARG A 328 30.24 1.00 14.68
C ARG A 328 29.29 1.81 13.80
N HIS A 329 29.46 3.13 13.74
CA HIS A 329 28.51 4.07 13.15
C HIS A 329 27.10 3.96 13.76
N ILE A 330 27.05 3.85 15.09
CA ILE A 330 25.81 3.70 15.86
C ILE A 330 25.70 4.84 16.86
N ALA A 331 24.60 5.59 16.80
CA ALA A 331 24.27 6.60 17.79
C ALA A 331 23.37 6.00 18.87
N SER A 332 23.73 6.19 20.13
CA SER A 332 22.88 5.88 21.29
C SER A 332 22.09 7.12 21.71
N TYR A 333 20.83 6.91 22.07
CA TYR A 333 19.90 7.97 22.46
C TYR A 333 19.34 7.65 23.85
N GLU A 334 19.25 8.68 24.68
CA GLU A 334 18.66 8.61 26.01
C GLU A 334 17.72 9.80 26.22
N ALA A 335 16.43 9.52 26.47
CA ALA A 335 15.39 10.53 26.60
C ALA A 335 14.76 10.49 28.00
N GLU A 336 14.68 11.64 28.68
CA GLU A 336 13.95 11.72 29.95
C GLU A 336 12.46 11.98 29.69
N LEU A 337 11.65 10.94 29.94
CA LEU A 337 10.20 10.95 29.76
C LEU A 337 9.54 11.72 30.92
N GLY A 338 9.53 13.04 30.84
CA GLY A 338 8.78 13.88 31.81
C GLY A 338 7.26 13.67 31.74
N GLY A 339 6.50 14.19 32.70
CA GLY A 339 5.03 14.08 32.77
C GLY A 339 4.53 13.00 33.74
N SER A 340 3.25 13.08 34.15
CA SER A 340 2.66 12.22 35.19
C SER A 340 1.87 11.01 34.66
N GLY A 341 1.67 10.89 33.34
CA GLY A 341 0.99 9.74 32.74
C GLY A 341 1.89 8.50 32.71
N ASP A 342 1.32 7.33 33.01
CA ASP A 342 2.01 6.04 32.85
C ASP A 342 2.15 5.64 31.38
N GLU A 343 1.27 6.16 30.52
CA GLU A 343 1.32 5.91 29.08
C GLU A 343 1.33 7.18 28.27
N GLU A 344 2.16 7.19 27.22
CA GLU A 344 2.27 8.34 26.34
C GLU A 344 2.72 7.92 24.94
N THR A 345 2.33 8.71 23.93
CA THR A 345 2.75 8.48 22.55
C THR A 345 3.70 9.59 22.11
N PHE A 346 4.81 9.18 21.50
CA PHE A 346 5.87 10.03 21.00
C PHE A 346 6.02 9.89 19.50
N VAL A 347 6.72 10.84 18.91
CA VAL A 347 7.09 10.86 17.50
C VAL A 347 8.60 11.03 17.41
N LEU A 348 9.25 10.06 16.80
CA LEU A 348 10.63 10.17 16.36
C LEU A 348 10.65 10.91 15.02
N HIS A 349 11.31 12.06 14.99
CA HIS A 349 11.40 12.92 13.82
C HIS A 349 12.82 12.90 13.26
N GLY A 350 12.98 12.23 12.10
CA GLY A 350 14.16 12.33 11.26
C GLY A 350 13.90 13.38 10.19
N ALA A 351 14.40 14.61 10.38
CA ALA A 351 14.12 15.74 9.48
C ALA A 351 14.48 15.49 8.00
N GLU A 352 15.31 14.47 7.74
CA GLU A 352 15.83 14.11 6.42
C GLU A 352 15.33 12.73 5.96
N ASP A 353 14.48 12.04 6.74
CA ASP A 353 13.99 10.70 6.44
C ASP A 353 12.80 10.72 5.47
N VAL A 354 12.93 9.95 4.37
CA VAL A 354 11.92 9.84 3.30
C VAL A 354 11.93 8.45 2.66
N ALA A 355 12.51 7.43 3.32
CA ALA A 355 12.69 6.13 2.69
C ALA A 355 11.39 5.31 2.58
N VAL A 356 10.80 5.27 1.37
CA VAL A 356 9.61 4.45 1.04
C VAL A 356 9.81 2.93 1.20
N LEU A 357 11.06 2.48 1.35
CA LEU A 357 11.44 1.08 1.48
C LEU A 357 12.53 0.93 2.55
N PRO A 358 12.56 -0.19 3.30
CA PRO A 358 13.58 -0.41 4.31
C PRO A 358 14.98 -0.34 3.68
N ALA A 359 15.94 0.20 4.42
CA ALA A 359 17.34 0.22 4.00
C ALA A 359 17.83 -1.22 3.86
N ASN A 360 18.36 -1.57 2.68
CA ASN A 360 19.11 -2.81 2.51
C ASN A 360 20.59 -2.44 2.52
N PRO A 361 21.35 -2.79 3.57
CA PRO A 361 22.78 -2.47 3.66
C PRO A 361 23.60 -2.98 2.47
N ALA A 362 23.17 -4.07 1.84
CA ALA A 362 23.83 -4.67 0.67
C ALA A 362 23.45 -3.98 -0.66
N ALA A 363 22.38 -3.18 -0.69
CA ALA A 363 21.92 -2.50 -1.90
C ALA A 363 22.46 -1.07 -1.98
N LEU A 364 23.79 -0.93 -2.07
CA LEU A 364 24.51 0.35 -2.12
C LEU A 364 24.11 1.26 -3.30
N ASN A 365 23.44 0.71 -4.33
CA ASN A 365 23.18 1.40 -5.59
C ASN A 365 21.93 2.29 -5.59
N ARG A 366 21.30 2.53 -4.43
CA ARG A 366 20.22 3.52 -4.31
C ARG A 366 20.43 4.36 -3.05
N PRO A 367 20.69 5.68 -3.15
CA PRO A 367 20.77 6.53 -1.98
C PRO A 367 19.40 6.55 -1.29
N ARG A 368 19.31 6.02 -0.07
CA ARG A 368 18.07 5.96 0.73
C ARG A 368 18.29 6.56 2.09
N ARG A 369 17.79 7.77 2.32
CA ARG A 369 17.79 8.40 3.63
C ARG A 369 16.84 7.64 4.55
N ALA A 370 17.38 6.92 5.52
CA ALA A 370 16.62 6.10 6.46
C ALA A 370 17.31 6.08 7.83
N PHE A 371 16.54 5.69 8.84
CA PHE A 371 17.01 5.51 10.20
C PHE A 371 16.58 4.14 10.72
N ALA A 372 17.52 3.28 11.14
CA ALA A 372 17.19 1.99 11.76
C ALA A 372 17.52 2.01 13.25
N THR A 373 16.62 1.50 14.07
CA THR A 373 16.72 1.51 15.53
C THR A 373 16.74 0.10 16.11
N ARG A 374 17.37 -0.04 17.27
CA ARG A 374 17.49 -1.30 18.01
C ARG A 374 17.71 -1.03 19.50
N ASN A 375 17.76 -2.08 20.32
CA ASN A 375 18.08 -1.99 21.75
C ASN A 375 17.16 -1.03 22.53
N TRP A 376 15.88 -0.97 22.15
CA TRP A 376 14.87 -0.22 22.88
C TRP A 376 14.76 -0.75 24.31
N ARG A 377 14.70 0.14 25.30
CA ARG A 377 14.46 -0.19 26.71
C ARG A 377 14.05 1.02 27.53
N LEU A 378 13.42 0.76 28.67
CA LEU A 378 13.16 1.76 29.70
C LEU A 378 14.07 1.53 30.92
N ALA A 379 14.40 2.62 31.62
CA ALA A 379 15.19 2.63 32.86
C ALA A 379 14.59 3.57 33.91
#